data_AF-A0A176XDR1-F1
#
_entry.id   AF-A0A176XDR1-F1
#
_cell.length_a   1.000
_cell.length_b   1.000
_cell.length_c   1.000
_cell.angle_alpha   90.00
_cell.angle_beta   90.00
_cell.angle_gamma   90.00
#
_symmetry.space_group_name_H-M   'P 1'
#
loop_
_entity.id
_entity.type
_entity.pdbx_description
1 polymer ?
#
loop_
_entity_poly.entity_id
_entity_poly.type
_entity_poly.pdbx_seq_one_letter_code
_entity_poly.pdbx_strand_id
1 'polypeptide(L)'
;MTTLPAEPADAATRRAVRPVVVYPNGTLEVPDLARLAQAKQGMEKVDEVIVPPRDGRTFTVPRGHFFRIVSVEGPQVGDLNLWNANDLNERFFSGKTRALHATHVSVGNRLWSNLPSLRPMATITHDTLSWYGFDEDGGGVHDVIGTRCDPYTNKLLSGGDYHHCCHSNLTNALASAKGVSFRQAEPHVHDVLNVFMCTGFTRDTHQYFMKASPVRPGDYLEFFAEIDLIGALSACPGGDCSATHSSDTAACYPLKVEIFRPDMTLLEGWPWPERNAYRPVE
;
A
#
# COMPACT_ATOMS: atom_id res chain seq x y z
N MET A 1 -37.07 -8.42 -21.63
CA MET A 1 -36.06 -9.45 -21.35
C MET A 1 -35.09 -9.47 -22.52
N THR A 2 -33.89 -8.92 -22.34
CA THR A 2 -32.82 -8.99 -23.33
C THR A 2 -32.29 -10.42 -23.34
N THR A 3 -32.39 -11.09 -24.49
CA THR A 3 -31.81 -12.42 -24.69
C THR A 3 -30.29 -12.28 -24.69
N LEU A 4 -29.62 -13.01 -23.80
CA LEU A 4 -28.16 -13.08 -23.78
C LEU A 4 -27.66 -13.64 -25.12
N PRO A 5 -26.50 -13.17 -25.62
CA PRO A 5 -25.91 -13.71 -26.84
C PRO A 5 -25.60 -15.20 -26.68
N ALA A 6 -25.86 -15.98 -27.74
CA ALA A 6 -25.50 -17.40 -27.77
C ALA A 6 -23.98 -17.58 -27.73
N GLU A 7 -23.52 -18.64 -27.07
CA GLU A 7 -22.10 -18.96 -26.99
C GLU A 7 -21.55 -19.37 -28.38
N PRO A 8 -20.44 -18.76 -28.85
CA PRO A 8 -19.82 -19.14 -30.10
C PRO A 8 -19.31 -20.59 -30.10
N ALA A 9 -19.32 -21.25 -31.27
CA ALA A 9 -18.88 -22.64 -31.41
C ALA A 9 -17.41 -22.87 -31.02
N ASP A 10 -16.56 -21.85 -31.11
CA ASP A 10 -15.13 -21.90 -30.76
C ASP A 10 -14.80 -21.35 -29.36
N ALA A 11 -15.82 -21.09 -28.52
CA ALA A 11 -15.64 -20.47 -27.21
C ALA A 11 -14.68 -21.25 -26.29
N ALA A 12 -14.78 -22.59 -26.26
CA ALA A 12 -13.87 -23.43 -25.48
C ALA A 12 -12.41 -23.27 -25.92
N THR A 13 -12.16 -23.25 -27.24
CA THR A 13 -10.82 -23.03 -27.81
C THR A 13 -10.27 -21.66 -27.44
N ARG A 14 -11.10 -20.61 -27.46
CA ARG A 14 -10.68 -19.26 -27.08
C ARG A 14 -10.32 -19.15 -25.59
N ARG A 15 -11.09 -19.78 -24.70
CA ARG A 15 -10.82 -19.78 -23.25
C ARG A 15 -9.60 -20.64 -22.87
N ALA A 16 -9.25 -21.64 -23.67
CA ALA A 16 -8.11 -22.53 -23.41
C ALA A 16 -6.74 -21.92 -23.76
N VAL A 17 -6.69 -20.73 -24.36
CA VAL A 17 -5.44 -20.03 -24.66
C VAL A 17 -4.68 -19.77 -23.36
N ARG A 18 -3.40 -20.16 -23.32
CA ARG A 18 -2.57 -19.99 -22.12
C ARG A 18 -2.31 -18.51 -21.84
N PRO A 19 -2.36 -18.07 -20.56
CA PRO A 19 -2.05 -16.69 -20.22
C PRO A 19 -0.58 -16.37 -20.46
N VAL A 20 -0.32 -15.09 -20.76
CA VAL A 20 1.03 -14.51 -20.83
C VAL A 20 1.13 -13.42 -19.77
N VAL A 21 2.16 -13.47 -18.93
CA VAL A 21 2.41 -12.45 -17.91
C VAL A 21 2.85 -11.15 -18.59
N VAL A 22 2.14 -10.05 -18.31
CA VAL A 22 2.34 -8.76 -18.99
C VAL A 22 3.72 -8.17 -18.71
N TYR A 23 4.18 -8.24 -17.45
CA TYR A 23 5.51 -7.80 -17.03
C TYR A 23 6.17 -8.97 -16.29
N PRO A 24 6.94 -9.83 -16.98
CA PRO A 24 7.54 -11.01 -16.36
C PRO A 24 8.50 -10.67 -15.23
N ASN A 25 8.48 -11.47 -14.16
CA ASN A 25 9.48 -11.42 -13.11
C ASN A 25 10.88 -11.56 -13.71
N GLY A 26 11.82 -10.72 -13.26
CA GLY A 26 13.19 -10.66 -13.80
C GLY A 26 13.42 -9.64 -14.91
N THR A 27 12.38 -8.96 -15.40
CA THR A 27 12.54 -7.79 -16.28
C THR A 27 12.85 -6.49 -15.52
N LEU A 28 12.54 -6.45 -14.22
CA LEU A 28 12.89 -5.37 -13.32
C LEU A 28 14.27 -5.62 -12.71
N GLU A 29 15.05 -4.56 -12.59
CA GLU A 29 16.27 -4.57 -11.78
C GLU A 29 15.91 -4.92 -10.32
N VAL A 30 16.53 -5.98 -9.81
CA VAL A 30 16.32 -6.45 -8.45
C VAL A 30 17.05 -5.49 -7.50
N PRO A 31 16.40 -4.95 -6.45
CA PRO A 31 17.08 -4.13 -5.47
C PRO A 31 18.18 -4.94 -4.77
N ASP A 32 19.29 -4.31 -4.41
CA ASP A 32 20.37 -4.95 -3.66
C ASP A 32 19.96 -5.16 -2.18
N LEU A 33 19.14 -6.21 -1.98
CA LEU A 33 18.61 -6.57 -0.67
C LEU A 33 19.69 -7.01 0.31
N ALA A 34 20.82 -7.51 -0.18
CA ALA A 34 21.95 -7.88 0.68
C ALA A 34 22.60 -6.64 1.28
N ARG A 35 22.82 -5.60 0.48
CA ARG A 35 23.32 -4.31 0.94
C ARG A 35 22.34 -3.61 1.88
N LEU A 36 21.04 -3.65 1.58
CA LEU A 36 20.02 -3.12 2.50
C LEU A 36 19.98 -3.91 3.82
N ALA A 37 20.16 -5.24 3.79
CA ALA A 37 20.26 -6.05 5.00
C ALA A 37 21.49 -5.69 5.85
N GLN A 38 22.62 -5.32 5.23
CA GLN A 38 23.78 -4.79 5.94
C GLN A 38 23.51 -3.40 6.52
N ALA A 39 22.91 -2.49 5.75
CA ALA A 39 22.57 -1.13 6.21
C ALA A 39 21.60 -1.13 7.41
N LYS A 40 20.74 -2.15 7.51
CA LYS A 40 19.84 -2.36 8.65
C LYS A 40 20.58 -2.76 9.94
N GLN A 41 21.80 -3.30 9.85
CA GLN A 41 22.56 -3.66 11.04
C GLN A 41 23.03 -2.39 11.75
N GLY A 42 22.60 -2.20 13.00
CA GLY A 42 22.99 -1.03 13.79
C GLY A 42 22.28 0.26 13.42
N MET A 43 21.17 0.22 12.67
CA MET A 43 20.36 1.41 12.44
C MET A 43 19.76 1.94 13.75
N GLU A 44 19.70 3.26 13.88
CA GLU A 44 19.19 3.95 15.07
C GLU A 44 17.76 4.42 14.83
N LYS A 45 16.86 4.18 15.79
CA LYS A 45 15.51 4.76 15.74
C LYS A 45 15.62 6.26 15.98
N VAL A 46 15.18 7.05 15.01
CA VAL A 46 15.27 8.52 15.05
C VAL A 46 13.94 9.21 15.26
N ASP A 47 12.82 8.54 14.96
CA ASP A 47 11.48 9.08 15.16
C ASP A 47 10.44 7.96 15.28
N GLU A 48 9.28 8.27 15.85
CA GLU A 48 8.13 7.38 15.92
C GLU A 48 6.79 8.12 15.91
N VAL A 49 5.77 7.50 15.32
CA VAL A 49 4.41 8.05 15.27
C VAL A 49 3.41 6.94 15.63
N ILE A 50 2.56 7.21 16.62
CA ILE A 50 1.40 6.36 16.92
C ILE A 50 0.20 6.89 16.12
N VAL A 51 -0.37 6.02 15.28
CA VAL A 51 -1.63 6.26 14.55
C VAL A 51 -2.78 5.72 15.41
N PRO A 52 -3.62 6.59 15.98
CA PRO A 52 -4.75 6.12 16.78
C PRO A 52 -5.75 5.32 15.94
N PRO A 53 -6.54 4.41 16.57
CA PRO A 53 -7.61 3.71 15.88
C PRO A 53 -8.56 4.70 15.18
N ARG A 54 -8.96 4.41 13.93
CA ARG A 54 -9.90 5.22 13.13
C ARG A 54 -9.41 6.65 12.81
N ASP A 55 -8.10 6.85 12.84
CA ASP A 55 -7.48 8.14 12.58
C ASP A 55 -6.26 7.96 11.65
N GLY A 56 -5.73 9.08 11.14
CA GLY A 56 -4.57 9.13 10.27
C GLY A 56 -3.47 10.01 10.82
N ARG A 57 -2.21 9.62 10.63
CA ARG A 57 -1.05 10.48 10.92
C ARG A 57 -0.07 10.48 9.76
N THR A 58 0.56 11.64 9.55
CA THR A 58 1.70 11.76 8.64
C THR A 58 3.01 11.51 9.37
N PHE A 59 4.02 11.07 8.62
CA PHE A 59 5.40 10.94 9.06
C PHE A 59 6.35 11.28 7.90
N THR A 60 7.57 11.69 8.21
CA THR A 60 8.60 12.02 7.21
C THR A 60 9.72 11.00 7.27
N VAL A 61 10.14 10.51 6.10
CA VAL A 61 11.24 9.56 5.98
C VAL A 61 12.26 10.13 4.99
N PRO A 62 13.44 10.57 5.45
CA PRO A 62 14.48 11.02 4.55
C PRO A 62 14.96 9.89 3.64
N ARG A 63 15.43 10.23 2.44
CA ARG A 63 16.04 9.27 1.52
C ARG A 63 17.13 8.46 2.22
N GLY A 64 17.12 7.14 2.00
CA GLY A 64 18.05 6.20 2.60
C GLY A 64 17.70 5.75 4.02
N HIS A 65 16.65 6.30 4.63
CA HIS A 65 16.16 5.84 5.92
C HIS A 65 15.21 4.66 5.75
N PHE A 66 14.98 3.94 6.83
CA PHE A 66 13.99 2.88 6.89
C PHE A 66 12.78 3.35 7.67
N PHE A 67 11.60 2.82 7.33
CA PHE A 67 10.43 2.94 8.17
C PHE A 67 9.72 1.60 8.35
N ARG A 68 9.20 1.36 9.55
CA ARG A 68 8.41 0.18 9.90
C ARG A 68 6.98 0.58 10.22
N ILE A 69 6.02 -0.19 9.73
CA ILE A 69 4.65 -0.17 10.22
C ILE A 69 4.47 -1.41 11.08
N VAL A 70 4.12 -1.23 12.35
CA VAL A 70 4.13 -2.27 13.39
C VAL A 70 2.73 -2.42 13.98
N SER A 71 2.24 -3.66 14.05
CA SER A 71 1.06 -4.00 14.85
C SER A 71 1.45 -4.04 16.33
N VAL A 72 0.68 -3.37 17.19
CA VAL A 72 1.07 -3.16 18.61
C VAL A 72 0.10 -3.78 19.61
N GLU A 73 -1.15 -3.33 19.69
CA GLU A 73 -2.07 -3.76 20.76
C GLU A 73 -2.97 -4.92 20.32
N GLY A 74 -3.33 -4.96 19.05
CA GLY A 74 -4.15 -6.00 18.46
C GLY A 74 -4.08 -6.02 16.94
N PRO A 75 -4.77 -6.97 16.31
CA PRO A 75 -4.81 -7.09 14.86
C PRO A 75 -5.48 -5.87 14.23
N GLN A 76 -4.76 -5.16 13.37
CA GLN A 76 -5.22 -3.92 12.75
C GLN A 76 -4.60 -3.78 11.37
N VAL A 77 -5.42 -3.47 10.36
CA VAL A 77 -4.94 -3.13 9.01
C VAL A 77 -4.70 -1.62 8.87
N GLY A 78 -3.80 -1.25 7.98
CA GLY A 78 -3.43 0.15 7.77
C GLY A 78 -3.45 0.55 6.30
N ASP A 79 -4.07 1.69 5.99
CA ASP A 79 -4.10 2.27 4.65
C ASP A 79 -2.94 3.26 4.51
N LEU A 80 -1.95 2.94 3.66
CA LEU A 80 -0.76 3.76 3.45
C LEU A 80 -0.85 4.60 2.17
N ASN A 81 -0.50 5.89 2.28
CA ASN A 81 -0.17 6.76 1.15
C ASN A 81 1.27 7.26 1.29
N LEU A 82 1.95 7.43 0.15
CA LEU A 82 3.29 7.99 0.07
C LEU A 82 3.33 9.12 -0.96
N TRP A 83 3.98 10.22 -0.62
CA TRP A 83 4.29 11.33 -1.50
C TRP A 83 5.79 11.59 -1.49
N ASN A 84 6.33 12.10 -2.61
CA ASN A 84 7.62 12.77 -2.58
C ASN A 84 7.51 13.99 -1.65
N ALA A 85 8.43 14.10 -0.68
CA ALA A 85 8.41 15.17 0.31
C ALA A 85 8.44 16.59 -0.29
N ASN A 86 9.02 16.71 -1.50
CA ASN A 86 9.23 17.97 -2.20
C ASN A 86 8.21 18.23 -3.32
N ASP A 87 7.33 17.27 -3.65
CA ASP A 87 6.31 17.39 -4.71
C ASP A 87 5.16 16.41 -4.48
N LEU A 88 4.04 16.88 -3.92
CA LEU A 88 2.85 16.05 -3.66
C LEU A 88 2.16 15.54 -4.95
N ASN A 89 2.54 16.03 -6.13
CA ASN A 89 2.04 15.45 -7.38
C ASN A 89 2.71 14.13 -7.70
N GLU A 90 3.93 13.89 -7.20
CA GLU A 90 4.60 12.61 -7.25
C GLU A 90 4.22 11.77 -6.03
N ARG A 91 3.44 10.73 -6.25
CA ARG A 91 2.80 9.93 -5.20
C ARG A 91 2.67 8.48 -5.59
N PHE A 92 2.42 7.61 -4.61
CA PHE A 92 2.33 6.18 -4.84
C PHE A 92 1.24 5.84 -5.86
N PHE A 93 1.56 4.85 -6.70
CA PHE A 93 0.71 4.37 -7.77
C PHE A 93 0.51 2.86 -7.66
N SER A 94 -0.53 2.48 -6.92
CA SER A 94 -0.94 1.07 -6.73
C SER A 94 -1.13 0.37 -8.07
N GLY A 95 -1.74 1.03 -9.07
CA GLY A 95 -2.01 0.46 -10.38
C GLY A 95 -0.77 -0.08 -11.09
N LYS A 96 0.31 0.72 -11.18
CA LYS A 96 1.54 0.26 -11.84
C LYS A 96 2.37 -0.65 -10.96
N THR A 97 2.35 -0.44 -9.64
CA THR A 97 2.92 -1.37 -8.66
C THR A 97 2.32 -2.77 -8.81
N ARG A 98 0.99 -2.86 -8.90
CA ARG A 98 0.24 -4.10 -9.12
C ARG A 98 0.59 -4.78 -10.43
N ALA A 99 0.69 -3.99 -11.51
CA ALA A 99 1.02 -4.53 -12.83
C ALA A 99 2.45 -5.08 -12.89
N LEU A 100 3.39 -4.43 -12.21
CA LEU A 100 4.81 -4.80 -12.19
C LEU A 100 5.15 -5.91 -11.20
N HIS A 101 4.36 -6.05 -10.13
CA HIS A 101 4.59 -7.03 -9.07
C HIS A 101 3.48 -8.08 -9.04
N ALA A 102 2.40 -7.82 -8.30
CA ALA A 102 1.25 -8.72 -8.19
C ALA A 102 0.07 -7.97 -7.53
N THR A 103 -1.00 -8.70 -7.22
CA THR A 103 -2.12 -8.19 -6.41
C THR A 103 -1.71 -7.74 -5.01
N HIS A 104 -0.64 -8.34 -4.48
CA HIS A 104 -0.07 -8.10 -3.16
C HIS A 104 1.44 -7.90 -3.27
N VAL A 105 2.03 -7.17 -2.33
CA VAL A 105 3.46 -6.87 -2.32
C VAL A 105 4.15 -7.40 -1.06
N SER A 106 5.37 -7.90 -1.21
CA SER A 106 6.20 -8.34 -0.09
C SER A 106 7.68 -8.01 -0.37
N VAL A 107 8.61 -8.62 0.37
CA VAL A 107 10.05 -8.36 0.32
C VAL A 107 10.58 -8.32 -1.11
N GLY A 108 11.35 -7.27 -1.42
CA GLY A 108 11.93 -7.03 -2.74
C GLY A 108 11.00 -6.31 -3.73
N ASN A 109 9.70 -6.20 -3.44
CA ASN A 109 8.81 -5.37 -4.25
C ASN A 109 9.00 -3.88 -3.93
N ARG A 110 8.69 -3.04 -4.91
CA ARG A 110 8.83 -1.59 -4.86
C ARG A 110 7.47 -0.94 -4.91
N LEU A 111 7.28 0.13 -4.16
CA LEU A 111 6.14 1.02 -4.28
C LEU A 111 6.49 2.09 -5.32
N TRP A 112 5.86 2.04 -6.49
CA TRP A 112 6.18 2.90 -7.62
C TRP A 112 5.39 4.21 -7.58
N SER A 113 6.02 5.31 -8.00
CA SER A 113 5.35 6.60 -8.16
C SER A 113 4.45 6.62 -9.40
N ASN A 114 3.51 7.56 -9.44
CA ASN A 114 2.65 7.83 -10.59
C ASN A 114 3.43 8.38 -11.79
N LEU A 115 2.75 8.37 -12.95
CA LEU A 115 3.24 9.01 -14.16
C LEU A 115 3.21 10.54 -14.00
N PRO A 116 4.19 11.28 -14.54
CA PRO A 116 5.28 10.80 -15.40
C PRO A 116 6.51 10.29 -14.64
N SER A 117 6.59 10.44 -13.31
CA SER A 117 7.81 10.14 -12.56
C SER A 117 8.22 8.68 -12.58
N LEU A 118 7.25 7.74 -12.56
CA LEU A 118 7.44 6.27 -12.56
C LEU A 118 8.81 5.79 -12.07
N ARG A 119 9.05 5.95 -10.76
CA ARG A 119 10.26 5.48 -10.10
C ARG A 119 9.95 4.83 -8.75
N PRO A 120 10.85 4.00 -8.20
CA PRO A 120 10.69 3.46 -6.86
C PRO A 120 10.65 4.59 -5.83
N MET A 121 9.61 4.61 -4.98
CA MET A 121 9.50 5.51 -3.83
C MET A 121 10.02 4.84 -2.56
N ALA A 122 9.69 3.55 -2.41
CA ALA A 122 10.13 2.72 -1.32
C ALA A 122 10.31 1.25 -1.77
N THR A 123 11.21 0.53 -1.12
CA THR A 123 11.47 -0.90 -1.34
C THR A 123 11.13 -1.67 -0.06
N ILE A 124 10.33 -2.74 -0.15
CA ILE A 124 10.03 -3.58 1.01
C ILE A 124 11.27 -4.44 1.33
N THR A 125 11.77 -4.32 2.55
CA THR A 125 13.01 -4.99 3.01
C THR A 125 12.79 -6.03 4.08
N HIS A 126 11.60 -6.04 4.69
CA HIS A 126 11.19 -7.10 5.60
C HIS A 126 9.67 -7.18 5.69
N ASP A 127 9.16 -8.39 5.84
CA ASP A 127 7.74 -8.69 6.01
C ASP A 127 7.62 -9.92 6.91
N THR A 128 7.14 -9.72 8.15
CA THR A 128 6.97 -10.81 9.11
C THR A 128 5.81 -11.74 8.76
N LEU A 129 4.92 -11.33 7.85
CA LEU A 129 3.79 -12.11 7.34
C LEU A 129 4.09 -12.75 5.97
N SER A 130 5.32 -12.65 5.48
CA SER A 130 5.72 -13.22 4.17
C SER A 130 5.48 -14.73 4.04
N TRP A 131 5.35 -15.45 5.17
CA TRP A 131 4.98 -16.86 5.19
C TRP A 131 3.53 -17.14 4.76
N TYR A 132 2.65 -16.13 4.72
CA TYR A 132 1.22 -16.31 4.40
C TYR A 132 1.00 -16.78 2.96
N GLY A 133 1.75 -16.23 2.00
CA GLY A 133 1.61 -16.57 0.58
C GLY A 133 0.21 -16.25 0.04
N PHE A 134 -0.41 -17.24 -0.61
CA PHE A 134 -1.80 -17.18 -1.06
C PHE A 134 -2.58 -18.37 -0.50
N ASP A 135 -3.73 -18.10 0.12
CA ASP A 135 -4.58 -19.13 0.70
C ASP A 135 -5.50 -19.82 -0.34
N GLU A 136 -6.30 -20.78 0.11
CA GLU A 136 -7.21 -21.56 -0.73
C GLU A 136 -8.30 -20.72 -1.42
N ASP A 137 -8.65 -19.57 -0.85
CA ASP A 137 -9.61 -18.63 -1.42
C ASP A 137 -8.96 -17.71 -2.47
N GLY A 138 -7.63 -17.74 -2.57
CA GLY A 138 -6.83 -16.81 -3.37
C GLY A 138 -6.49 -15.51 -2.63
N GLY A 139 -6.56 -15.51 -1.30
CA GLY A 139 -6.26 -14.37 -0.46
C GLY A 139 -4.77 -14.21 -0.18
N GLY A 140 -4.25 -12.99 -0.20
CA GLY A 140 -2.88 -12.63 0.22
C GLY A 140 -2.90 -11.47 1.23
N VAL A 141 -1.74 -11.01 1.70
CA VAL A 141 -1.62 -9.84 2.59
C VAL A 141 -0.83 -8.70 1.94
N HIS A 142 -1.08 -7.45 2.36
CA HIS A 142 -0.44 -6.23 1.82
C HIS A 142 -0.88 -5.92 0.39
N ASP A 143 -2.18 -5.70 0.23
CA ASP A 143 -2.78 -5.58 -1.10
C ASP A 143 -2.57 -4.21 -1.76
N VAL A 144 -2.50 -4.24 -3.09
CA VAL A 144 -2.49 -3.06 -3.98
C VAL A 144 -3.61 -3.14 -5.02
N ILE A 145 -4.70 -3.83 -4.65
CA ILE A 145 -5.89 -4.05 -5.51
C ILE A 145 -7.08 -3.22 -5.05
N GLY A 146 -7.17 -2.92 -3.75
CA GLY A 146 -8.15 -2.01 -3.20
C GLY A 146 -7.82 -0.54 -3.52
N THR A 147 -8.78 0.33 -3.23
CA THR A 147 -8.62 1.79 -3.33
C THR A 147 -8.36 2.39 -1.96
N ARG A 148 -9.35 2.29 -1.07
CA ARG A 148 -9.42 2.64 0.36
C ARG A 148 -10.88 2.67 0.75
N CYS A 149 -11.19 2.50 2.04
CA CYS A 149 -12.53 2.83 2.47
C CYS A 149 -12.77 4.35 2.42
N ASP A 150 -13.94 4.77 1.91
CA ASP A 150 -14.22 6.17 1.64
C ASP A 150 -15.68 6.56 2.01
N PRO A 151 -15.91 7.82 2.41
CA PRO A 151 -17.23 8.28 2.85
C PRO A 151 -18.24 8.32 1.70
N TYR A 152 -17.81 8.42 0.44
CA TYR A 152 -18.68 8.53 -0.73
C TYR A 152 -19.31 7.19 -1.08
N THR A 153 -18.53 6.11 -1.10
CA THR A 153 -19.03 4.74 -1.26
C THR A 153 -19.92 4.35 -0.08
N ASN A 154 -19.55 4.73 1.15
CA ASN A 154 -20.40 4.51 2.32
C ASN A 154 -21.76 5.22 2.16
N LYS A 155 -21.75 6.50 1.74
CA LYS A 155 -22.97 7.28 1.47
C LYS A 155 -23.83 6.63 0.39
N LEU A 156 -23.21 6.19 -0.70
CA LEU A 156 -23.89 5.54 -1.83
C LEU A 156 -24.59 4.25 -1.42
N LEU A 157 -23.93 3.42 -0.61
CA LEU A 157 -24.42 2.07 -0.28
C LEU A 157 -25.30 2.02 0.98
N SER A 158 -25.08 2.90 1.95
CA SER A 158 -25.79 2.88 3.25
C SER A 158 -26.68 4.11 3.51
N GLY A 159 -26.50 5.20 2.75
CA GLY A 159 -27.20 6.48 2.94
C GLY A 159 -26.69 7.34 4.11
N GLY A 160 -25.87 6.77 5.01
CA GLY A 160 -25.29 7.46 6.17
C GLY A 160 -24.08 8.32 5.82
N ASP A 161 -23.79 9.31 6.67
CA ASP A 161 -22.53 10.05 6.64
C ASP A 161 -21.58 9.45 7.69
N TYR A 162 -20.45 8.90 7.22
CA TYR A 162 -19.42 8.34 8.09
C TYR A 162 -18.07 9.04 7.85
N HIS A 163 -17.49 9.62 8.90
CA HIS A 163 -16.36 10.55 8.77
C HIS A 163 -14.99 9.95 9.08
N HIS A 164 -14.94 8.69 9.54
CA HIS A 164 -13.71 8.02 9.97
C HIS A 164 -13.21 6.96 8.98
N CYS A 165 -13.68 7.00 7.73
CA CYS A 165 -13.10 6.23 6.64
C CYS A 165 -11.62 6.62 6.41
N CYS A 166 -10.81 5.66 5.97
CA CYS A 166 -9.39 5.86 5.66
C CYS A 166 -9.16 7.04 4.70
N HIS A 167 -10.02 7.23 3.70
CA HIS A 167 -9.96 8.40 2.85
C HIS A 167 -10.01 9.71 3.64
N SER A 168 -10.99 9.88 4.54
CA SER A 168 -11.12 11.08 5.39
C SER A 168 -9.94 11.22 6.34
N ASN A 169 -9.48 10.11 6.93
CA ASN A 169 -8.35 10.09 7.86
C ASN A 169 -7.05 10.55 7.19
N LEU A 170 -6.75 10.02 5.99
CA LEU A 170 -5.60 10.41 5.18
C LEU A 170 -5.69 11.88 4.74
N THR A 171 -6.88 12.32 4.31
CA THR A 171 -7.08 13.72 3.89
C THR A 171 -6.85 14.66 5.07
N ASN A 172 -7.42 14.38 6.25
CA ASN A 172 -7.22 15.18 7.46
C ASN A 172 -5.75 15.21 7.88
N ALA A 173 -5.08 14.06 7.89
CA ALA A 173 -3.67 13.96 8.25
C ALA A 173 -2.80 14.83 7.33
N LEU A 174 -3.00 14.73 6.01
CA LEU A 174 -2.27 15.53 5.03
C LEU A 174 -2.61 17.03 5.14
N ALA A 175 -3.89 17.36 5.32
CA ALA A 175 -4.35 18.74 5.49
C ALA A 175 -3.67 19.41 6.70
N SER A 176 -3.67 18.72 7.85
CA SER A 176 -2.99 19.20 9.06
C SER A 176 -1.48 19.34 8.85
N ALA A 177 -0.82 18.36 8.23
CA ALA A 177 0.63 18.40 8.01
C ALA A 177 1.07 19.52 7.05
N LYS A 178 0.20 19.91 6.11
CA LYS A 178 0.48 20.96 5.12
C LYS A 178 -0.12 22.32 5.46
N GLY A 179 -0.91 22.42 6.53
CA GLY A 179 -1.62 23.64 6.89
C GLY A 179 -2.61 24.10 5.82
N VAL A 180 -3.24 23.16 5.12
CA VAL A 180 -4.22 23.41 4.04
C VAL A 180 -5.59 22.89 4.43
N SER A 181 -6.63 23.31 3.69
CA SER A 181 -7.98 22.79 3.90
C SER A 181 -8.12 21.33 3.45
N PHE A 182 -9.12 20.62 4.01
CA PHE A 182 -9.51 19.27 3.56
C PHE A 182 -9.65 19.20 2.03
N ARG A 183 -10.38 20.14 1.42
CA ARG A 183 -10.62 20.20 -0.02
C ARG A 183 -9.33 20.38 -0.85
N GLN A 184 -8.32 21.03 -0.29
CA GLN A 184 -7.01 21.18 -0.96
C GLN A 184 -6.16 19.92 -0.83
N ALA A 185 -6.23 19.21 0.31
CA ALA A 185 -5.48 17.98 0.54
C ALA A 185 -6.09 16.77 -0.18
N GLU A 186 -7.42 16.68 -0.23
CA GLU A 186 -8.17 15.51 -0.72
C GLU A 186 -7.74 15.02 -2.11
N PRO A 187 -7.50 15.89 -3.12
CA PRO A 187 -7.08 15.43 -4.46
C PRO A 187 -5.69 14.77 -4.49
N HIS A 188 -4.88 14.94 -3.45
CA HIS A 188 -3.57 14.31 -3.31
C HIS A 188 -3.66 12.92 -2.67
N VAL A 189 -4.75 12.59 -1.97
CA VAL A 189 -4.99 11.24 -1.45
C VAL A 189 -5.28 10.30 -2.61
N HIS A 190 -4.69 9.11 -2.56
CA HIS A 190 -4.63 8.18 -3.67
C HIS A 190 -4.88 6.74 -3.20
N ASP A 191 -4.98 5.82 -4.16
CA ASP A 191 -5.17 4.41 -3.87
C ASP A 191 -4.02 3.88 -3.03
N VAL A 192 -4.36 3.11 -2.01
CA VAL A 192 -3.47 2.79 -0.90
C VAL A 192 -2.68 1.52 -1.14
N LEU A 193 -1.63 1.34 -0.32
CA LEU A 193 -1.20 -0.01 0.06
C LEU A 193 -2.01 -0.39 1.32
N ASN A 194 -2.76 -1.49 1.24
CA ASN A 194 -3.53 -2.03 2.37
C ASN A 194 -2.64 -2.92 3.24
N VAL A 195 -1.84 -2.31 4.12
CA VAL A 195 -0.90 -2.99 5.00
C VAL A 195 -1.65 -3.92 5.95
N PHE A 196 -1.20 -5.18 6.05
CA PHE A 196 -1.76 -6.28 6.85
C PHE A 196 -3.14 -6.79 6.42
N MET A 197 -3.87 -6.09 5.55
CA MET A 197 -5.19 -6.53 5.11
C MET A 197 -5.08 -7.82 4.29
N CYS A 198 -5.98 -8.78 4.55
CA CYS A 198 -6.03 -10.03 3.81
C CYS A 198 -7.19 -10.04 2.81
N THR A 199 -6.87 -10.04 1.52
CA THR A 199 -7.84 -9.79 0.45
C THR A 199 -7.54 -10.58 -0.82
N GLY A 200 -8.49 -10.59 -1.76
CA GLY A 200 -8.33 -11.26 -3.04
C GLY A 200 -9.53 -11.06 -3.96
N PHE A 201 -9.60 -11.87 -5.01
CA PHE A 201 -10.77 -11.95 -5.89
C PHE A 201 -11.36 -13.36 -5.83
N THR A 202 -12.67 -13.47 -5.64
CA THR A 202 -13.30 -14.80 -5.56
C THR A 202 -13.13 -15.55 -6.88
N ARG A 203 -12.99 -16.87 -6.83
CA ARG A 203 -12.71 -17.68 -8.04
C ARG A 203 -13.91 -17.84 -8.97
N ASP A 204 -15.12 -17.74 -8.43
CA ASP A 204 -16.39 -17.97 -9.11
C ASP A 204 -16.96 -16.71 -9.77
N THR A 205 -16.89 -15.57 -9.08
CA THR A 205 -17.50 -14.30 -9.52
C THR A 205 -16.46 -13.19 -9.74
N HIS A 206 -15.21 -13.41 -9.37
CA HIS A 206 -14.12 -12.44 -9.48
C HIS A 206 -14.36 -11.13 -8.73
N GLN A 207 -15.15 -11.20 -7.65
CA GLN A 207 -15.43 -10.05 -6.78
C GLN A 207 -14.32 -9.86 -5.74
N TYR A 208 -14.03 -8.61 -5.41
CA TYR A 208 -13.09 -8.26 -4.34
C TYR A 208 -13.62 -8.74 -2.98
N PHE A 209 -12.80 -9.44 -2.21
CA PHE A 209 -13.15 -9.91 -0.87
C PHE A 209 -12.10 -9.50 0.15
N MET A 210 -12.49 -9.52 1.42
CA MET A 210 -11.60 -9.42 2.57
C MET A 210 -11.91 -10.52 3.58
N LYS A 211 -10.93 -10.85 4.42
CA LYS A 211 -11.07 -11.76 5.57
C LYS A 211 -10.21 -11.28 6.72
N ALA A 212 -10.42 -11.89 7.90
CA ALA A 212 -9.66 -11.59 9.11
C ALA A 212 -8.15 -11.63 8.85
N SER A 213 -7.46 -10.54 9.16
CA SER A 213 -6.01 -10.44 8.97
C SER A 213 -5.25 -11.46 9.83
N PRO A 214 -4.17 -12.07 9.29
CA PRO A 214 -3.29 -12.93 10.08
C PRO A 214 -2.37 -12.14 11.03
N VAL A 215 -2.35 -10.81 10.95
CA VAL A 215 -1.44 -9.94 11.73
C VAL A 215 -1.65 -10.09 13.23
N ARG A 216 -0.56 -10.05 13.99
CA ARG A 216 -0.54 -10.05 15.46
C ARG A 216 0.35 -8.94 16.00
N PRO A 217 0.14 -8.49 17.24
CA PRO A 217 1.11 -7.66 17.96
C PRO A 217 2.56 -8.14 17.77
N GLY A 218 3.42 -7.23 17.30
CA GLY A 218 4.82 -7.50 16.98
C GLY A 218 5.10 -7.76 15.51
N ASP A 219 4.10 -8.08 14.68
CA ASP A 219 4.27 -8.15 13.24
C ASP A 219 4.55 -6.77 12.65
N TYR A 220 5.37 -6.74 11.60
CA TYR A 220 5.71 -5.50 10.91
C TYR A 220 6.03 -5.68 9.44
N LEU A 221 5.78 -4.61 8.69
CA LEU A 221 6.24 -4.42 7.32
C LEU A 221 7.26 -3.27 7.29
N GLU A 222 8.44 -3.53 6.75
CA GLU A 222 9.56 -2.58 6.74
C GLU A 222 9.95 -2.18 5.33
N PHE A 223 10.25 -0.90 5.17
CA PHE A 223 10.56 -0.27 3.91
C PHE A 223 11.87 0.50 4.00
N PHE A 224 12.61 0.51 2.90
CA PHE A 224 13.68 1.46 2.62
C PHE A 224 13.15 2.61 1.77
N ALA A 225 13.40 3.85 2.16
CA ALA A 225 13.00 5.04 1.42
C ALA A 225 13.99 5.36 0.30
N GLU A 226 13.56 5.18 -0.96
CA GLU A 226 14.40 5.42 -2.14
C GLU A 226 14.50 6.92 -2.50
N ILE A 227 13.55 7.71 -2.01
CA ILE A 227 13.51 9.18 -2.12
C ILE A 227 13.11 9.77 -0.77
N ASP A 228 13.12 11.11 -0.64
CA ASP A 228 12.52 11.75 0.53
C ASP A 228 11.00 11.58 0.48
N LEU A 229 10.42 11.05 1.55
CA LEU A 229 9.00 10.71 1.62
C LEU A 229 8.27 11.52 2.68
N ILE A 230 7.04 11.88 2.34
CA ILE A 230 5.98 12.06 3.33
C ILE A 230 5.09 10.82 3.22
N GLY A 231 4.97 10.08 4.31
CA GLY A 231 3.98 9.02 4.45
C GLY A 231 2.76 9.51 5.22
N ALA A 232 1.60 8.94 4.93
CA ALA A 232 0.45 8.98 5.82
C ALA A 232 -0.12 7.58 5.97
N LEU A 233 -0.42 7.21 7.21
CA LEU A 233 -1.02 5.93 7.54
C LEU A 233 -2.34 6.17 8.27
N SER A 234 -3.40 5.50 7.83
CA SER A 234 -4.69 5.46 8.53
C SER A 234 -4.90 4.10 9.16
N ALA A 235 -5.22 4.06 10.46
CA ALA A 235 -5.65 2.83 11.12
C ALA A 235 -7.12 2.58 10.78
N CYS A 236 -7.37 1.61 9.90
CA CYS A 236 -8.68 1.40 9.28
C CYS A 236 -9.80 1.12 10.28
N PRO A 237 -10.98 1.74 10.15
CA PRO A 237 -12.16 1.46 10.99
C PRO A 237 -12.72 0.05 10.79
N GLY A 238 -12.20 -0.74 9.84
CA GLY A 238 -12.50 -2.16 9.73
C GLY A 238 -11.77 -3.05 10.74
N GLY A 239 -10.84 -2.50 11.53
CA GLY A 239 -10.02 -3.28 12.46
C GLY A 239 -9.12 -4.26 11.72
N ASP A 240 -9.32 -5.55 11.97
CA ASP A 240 -8.66 -6.67 11.26
C ASP A 240 -9.40 -7.12 9.99
N CYS A 241 -10.50 -6.44 9.63
CA CYS A 241 -11.38 -6.75 8.51
C CYS A 241 -12.11 -8.11 8.60
N SER A 242 -12.31 -8.65 9.81
CA SER A 242 -13.00 -9.94 10.03
C SER A 242 -14.53 -9.90 9.89
N ALA A 243 -15.18 -8.75 10.12
CA ALA A 243 -16.64 -8.67 10.23
C ALA A 243 -17.30 -7.89 9.09
N THR A 244 -17.02 -6.59 9.00
CA THR A 244 -17.67 -5.67 8.04
C THR A 244 -16.72 -4.56 7.63
N HIS A 245 -16.94 -4.01 6.45
CA HIS A 245 -16.14 -2.89 5.93
C HIS A 245 -16.60 -1.57 6.56
N SER A 246 -15.67 -0.81 7.17
CA SER A 246 -15.89 0.51 7.80
C SER A 246 -17.00 0.55 8.87
N SER A 247 -16.67 0.19 10.10
CA SER A 247 -17.65 0.12 11.19
C SER A 247 -17.13 0.66 12.53
N ASP A 248 -18.01 1.29 13.30
CA ASP A 248 -17.71 1.64 14.70
C ASP A 248 -17.78 0.44 15.63
N THR A 249 -18.33 -0.70 15.17
CA THR A 249 -18.43 -1.93 15.98
C THR A 249 -17.17 -2.78 15.96
N ALA A 250 -16.31 -2.63 14.94
CA ALA A 250 -15.07 -3.40 14.84
C ALA A 250 -14.11 -3.03 15.98
N ALA A 251 -13.46 -4.02 16.58
CA ALA A 251 -12.34 -3.76 17.49
C ALA A 251 -11.19 -3.16 16.67
N CYS A 252 -10.83 -1.92 16.98
CA CYS A 252 -9.77 -1.19 16.29
C CYS A 252 -8.64 -0.88 17.27
N TYR A 253 -7.42 -0.96 16.78
CA TYR A 253 -6.20 -0.80 17.58
C TYR A 253 -5.29 0.25 16.92
N PRO A 254 -4.36 0.86 17.66
CA PRO A 254 -3.39 1.75 17.06
C PRO A 254 -2.41 0.97 16.17
N LEU A 255 -1.82 1.69 15.22
CA LEU A 255 -0.63 1.28 14.49
C LEU A 255 0.55 2.15 14.90
N LYS A 256 1.76 1.60 14.89
CA LYS A 256 2.98 2.37 15.16
C LYS A 256 3.82 2.45 13.89
N VAL A 257 4.29 3.64 13.58
CA VAL A 257 5.33 3.88 12.57
C VAL A 257 6.63 4.22 13.29
N GLU A 258 7.71 3.53 12.94
CA GLU A 258 9.06 3.82 13.46
C GLU A 258 9.98 4.18 12.30
N ILE A 259 10.83 5.19 12.46
CA ILE A 259 11.77 5.66 11.45
C ILE A 259 13.19 5.41 11.95
N PHE A 260 14.02 4.81 11.10
CA PHE A 260 15.38 4.42 11.42
C PHE A 260 16.38 5.02 10.45
N ARG A 261 17.48 5.53 11.00
CA ARG A 261 18.64 5.99 10.25
C ARG A 261 19.71 4.89 10.25
N PRO A 262 20.12 4.35 9.09
CA PRO A 262 21.26 3.45 9.00
C PRO A 262 22.58 4.23 9.05
N ASP A 263 23.70 3.52 9.13
CA ASP A 263 24.99 4.08 8.74
C ASP A 263 24.96 4.42 7.24
N MET A 264 24.89 5.72 6.93
CA MET A 264 24.76 6.21 5.56
C MET A 264 25.99 5.89 4.69
N THR A 265 27.15 5.60 5.28
CA THR A 265 28.34 5.19 4.52
C THR A 265 28.11 3.85 3.81
N LEU A 266 27.30 2.96 4.38
CA LEU A 266 26.91 1.70 3.75
C LEU A 266 26.05 1.90 2.49
N LEU A 267 25.54 3.11 2.26
CA LEU A 267 24.75 3.50 1.09
C LEU A 267 25.55 4.35 0.08
N GLU A 268 26.86 4.51 0.25
CA GLU A 268 27.71 5.26 -0.69
C GLU A 268 27.69 4.63 -2.10
N GLY A 269 27.29 5.39 -3.12
CA GLY A 269 27.12 4.87 -4.48
C GLY A 269 25.86 4.00 -4.65
N TRP A 270 24.89 4.04 -3.72
CA TRP A 270 23.56 3.50 -3.97
C TRP A 270 22.95 4.17 -5.22
N PRO A 271 22.39 3.40 -6.17
CA PRO A 271 21.83 3.94 -7.40
C PRO A 271 20.46 4.57 -7.14
N TRP A 272 20.46 5.77 -6.55
CA TRP A 272 19.23 6.51 -6.25
C TRP A 272 18.38 6.70 -7.51
N PRO A 273 17.06 6.42 -7.45
CA PRO A 273 16.24 6.45 -8.64
C PRO A 273 15.93 7.87 -9.10
N GLU A 274 16.22 8.11 -10.37
CA GLU A 274 15.79 9.32 -11.08
C GLU A 274 14.36 9.20 -11.60
N ARG A 275 13.71 10.33 -11.89
CA ARG A 275 12.41 10.33 -12.57
C ARG A 275 12.54 9.68 -13.95
N ASN A 276 11.46 9.07 -14.42
CA ASN A 276 11.42 8.38 -15.70
C ASN A 276 11.86 9.30 -16.85
N ALA A 277 12.78 8.81 -17.67
CA ALA A 277 13.43 9.60 -18.73
C ALA A 277 12.65 9.63 -20.05
N TYR A 278 11.43 9.07 -20.10
CA TYR A 278 10.60 9.09 -21.30
C TYR A 278 10.33 10.52 -21.78
N ARG A 279 10.54 10.76 -23.08
CA ARG A 279 10.27 12.04 -23.73
C ARG A 279 9.04 11.87 -24.62
N PRO A 280 7.92 12.59 -24.35
CA PRO A 280 6.76 12.52 -25.22
C PRO A 280 7.10 13.08 -26.60
N VAL A 281 6.39 12.59 -27.63
CA VAL A 281 6.40 13.22 -28.95
C VAL A 281 5.58 14.50 -28.83
N GLU A 282 6.20 15.65 -29.13
CA GLU A 282 5.55 16.97 -29.22
C GLU A 282 4.76 17.12 -30.53
#